data_AF-A0A1Y5EFX6-F1
#
_entry.id   AF-A0A1Y5EFX6-F1
#
_cell.length_a   1.000
_cell.length_b   1.000
_cell.length_c   1.000
_cell.angle_alpha   90.00
_cell.angle_beta   90.00
_cell.angle_gamma   90.00
#
_symmetry.space_group_name_H-M   'P 1'
#
loop_
_entity.id
_entity.type
_entity.pdbx_description
1 polymer ?
#
loop_
_entity_poly.entity_id
_entity_poly.type
_entity_poly.pdbx_seq_one_letter_code
_entity_poly.pdbx_strand_id
1 'polypeptide(L)'
;MLNSDQTKKRLRVLIERQKSDCAVSKRDLRAVLTKEEFEAYEDNWQSHKEFEEGMRKAPDGLLDYLALLKSADALTGRAEKMYAKGNSARSVVLYREVQAKYERAYENLREALSTDSSLAMWLDRNFNFTSNEMPDLTAEDAPRLRYGRSLNKQGGNSKKMKIKDLKLTTLEDKLADLMKTKHQGKEEQASIGTKNIFEILSRSRDD
;
A
#
# COMPACT_ATOMS: atom_id res chain seq x y z
N MET A 1 -10.73 26.67 -19.62
CA MET A 1 -10.91 25.99 -18.32
C MET A 1 -12.38 25.68 -18.13
N LEU A 2 -12.74 24.51 -17.62
CA LEU A 2 -14.12 24.15 -17.29
C LEU A 2 -14.63 25.04 -16.13
N ASN A 3 -15.92 25.38 -16.12
CA ASN A 3 -16.53 26.02 -14.95
C ASN A 3 -16.62 25.01 -13.78
N SER A 4 -16.59 25.48 -12.54
CA SER A 4 -16.57 24.68 -11.32
C SER A 4 -17.65 23.57 -11.28
N ASP A 5 -18.87 23.87 -11.74
CA ASP A 5 -19.96 22.89 -11.79
C ASP A 5 -19.78 21.84 -12.89
N GLN A 6 -19.15 22.20 -14.02
CA GLN A 6 -18.78 21.24 -15.06
C GLN A 6 -17.64 20.33 -14.60
N THR A 7 -16.65 20.87 -13.89
CA THR A 7 -15.55 20.11 -13.28
C THR A 7 -16.07 19.08 -12.28
N LYS A 8 -17.02 19.46 -11.41
CA LYS A 8 -17.66 18.51 -10.46
C LYS A 8 -18.36 17.35 -11.16
N LYS A 9 -19.13 17.64 -12.22
CA LYS A 9 -19.79 16.60 -13.03
C LYS A 9 -18.75 15.67 -13.65
N ARG A 10 -17.66 16.23 -14.20
CA ARG A 10 -16.58 15.44 -14.80
C ARG A 10 -15.87 14.56 -13.77
N LEU A 11 -15.55 15.08 -12.58
CA LEU A 11 -14.94 14.34 -11.49
C LEU A 11 -15.77 13.12 -11.09
N ARG A 12 -17.10 13.28 -10.89
CA ARG A 12 -18.00 12.15 -10.58
C ARG A 12 -17.94 11.06 -11.64
N VAL A 13 -17.96 11.43 -12.91
CA VAL A 13 -17.85 10.45 -14.02
C VAL A 13 -16.51 9.73 -13.99
N LEU A 14 -15.40 10.44 -13.73
CA LEU A 14 -14.07 9.82 -13.65
C LEU A 14 -13.94 8.89 -12.44
N ILE A 15 -14.50 9.27 -11.29
CA ILE A 15 -14.54 8.45 -10.07
C ILE A 15 -15.31 7.16 -10.33
N GLU A 16 -16.52 7.24 -10.89
CA GLU A 16 -17.32 6.04 -11.20
C GLU A 16 -16.61 5.13 -12.20
N ARG A 17 -16.03 5.69 -13.28
CA ARG A 17 -15.22 4.91 -14.23
C ARG A 17 -14.08 4.20 -13.52
N GLN A 18 -13.35 4.90 -12.67
CA GLN A 18 -12.24 4.34 -11.92
C GLN A 18 -12.73 3.24 -10.96
N LYS A 19 -13.87 3.40 -10.27
CA LYS A 19 -14.46 2.36 -9.42
C LYS A 19 -14.84 1.12 -10.23
N SER A 20 -15.43 1.28 -11.41
CA SER A 20 -15.77 0.19 -12.35
C SER A 20 -14.59 -0.39 -13.15
N ASP A 21 -13.35 -0.27 -12.64
CA ASP A 21 -12.12 -0.77 -13.27
C ASP A 21 -11.81 -0.20 -14.67
N CYS A 22 -12.48 0.89 -15.08
CA CYS A 22 -12.20 1.57 -16.33
C CYS A 22 -11.09 2.60 -16.14
N ALA A 23 -9.92 2.36 -16.75
CA ALA A 23 -8.73 3.16 -16.53
C ALA A 23 -8.93 4.65 -16.91
N VAL A 24 -8.72 5.54 -15.95
CA VAL A 24 -8.62 6.99 -16.17
C VAL A 24 -7.22 7.34 -16.69
N SER A 25 -7.17 8.08 -17.80
CA SER A 25 -5.92 8.49 -18.44
C SER A 25 -5.27 9.69 -17.74
N LYS A 26 -3.96 9.90 -17.93
CA LYS A 26 -3.30 11.13 -17.44
C LYS A 26 -3.88 12.40 -18.07
N ARG A 27 -4.40 12.30 -19.31
CA ARG A 27 -5.09 13.41 -19.99
C ARG A 27 -6.40 13.78 -19.29
N ASP A 28 -7.15 12.78 -18.84
CA ASP A 28 -8.38 12.99 -18.07
C ASP A 28 -8.08 13.70 -16.74
N LEU A 29 -7.01 13.31 -16.05
CA LEU A 29 -6.57 13.98 -14.81
C LEU A 29 -6.21 15.44 -15.05
N ARG A 30 -5.38 15.74 -16.08
CA ARG A 30 -5.01 17.13 -16.44
C ARG A 30 -6.20 18.01 -16.82
N ALA A 31 -7.32 17.41 -17.23
CA ALA A 31 -8.52 18.18 -17.58
C ALA A 31 -9.30 18.67 -16.34
N VAL A 32 -9.10 18.05 -15.18
CA VAL A 32 -9.87 18.33 -13.95
C VAL A 32 -9.02 18.84 -12.79
N LEU A 33 -7.72 18.55 -12.79
CA LEU A 33 -6.75 19.01 -11.79
C LEU A 33 -6.09 20.32 -12.22
N THR A 34 -5.68 21.13 -11.26
CA THR A 34 -4.75 22.24 -11.53
C THR A 34 -3.36 21.70 -11.84
N LYS A 35 -2.46 22.59 -12.27
CA LYS A 35 -1.07 22.19 -12.55
C LYS A 35 -0.40 21.67 -11.28
N GLU A 36 -0.59 22.38 -10.17
CA GLU A 36 0.00 22.05 -8.87
C GLU A 36 -0.52 20.71 -8.34
N GLU A 37 -1.83 20.47 -8.44
CA GLU A 37 -2.46 19.20 -8.01
C GLU A 37 -1.99 18.02 -8.86
N PHE A 38 -1.80 18.24 -10.16
CA PHE A 38 -1.29 17.20 -11.05
C PHE A 38 0.18 16.88 -10.77
N GLU A 39 1.01 17.90 -10.48
CA GLU A 39 2.41 17.71 -10.07
C GLU A 39 2.50 16.94 -8.75
N ALA A 40 1.71 17.32 -7.73
CA ALA A 40 1.65 16.59 -6.46
C ALA A 40 1.24 15.11 -6.64
N TYR A 41 0.32 14.82 -7.56
CA TYR A 41 -0.04 13.44 -7.91
C TYR A 41 1.13 12.67 -8.54
N GLU A 42 1.87 13.25 -9.48
CA GLU A 42 3.02 12.58 -10.11
C GLU A 42 4.16 12.37 -9.09
N ASP A 43 4.41 13.34 -8.21
CA ASP A 43 5.42 13.26 -7.16
C ASP A 43 5.09 12.17 -6.14
N ASN A 44 3.81 12.07 -5.71
CA ASN A 44 3.35 10.97 -4.86
C ASN A 44 3.56 9.62 -5.53
N TRP A 45 3.18 9.49 -6.82
CA TRP A 45 3.39 8.26 -7.56
C TRP A 45 4.88 7.90 -7.72
N GLN A 46 5.72 8.90 -7.97
CA GLN A 46 7.16 8.72 -8.09
C GLN A 46 7.78 8.27 -6.75
N SER A 47 7.44 8.94 -5.66
CA SER A 47 7.87 8.59 -4.29
C SER A 47 7.48 7.16 -3.93
N HIS A 48 6.27 6.73 -4.29
CA HIS A 48 5.85 5.34 -4.08
C HIS A 48 6.71 4.34 -4.86
N LYS A 49 7.04 4.61 -6.12
CA LYS A 49 7.91 3.73 -6.92
C LYS A 49 9.32 3.65 -6.34
N GLU A 50 9.87 4.77 -5.90
CA GLU A 50 11.19 4.84 -5.28
C GLU A 50 11.22 4.07 -3.96
N PHE A 51 10.17 4.22 -3.14
CA PHE A 51 9.98 3.42 -1.94
C PHE A 51 9.91 1.93 -2.25
N GLU A 52 9.14 1.52 -3.28
CA GLU A 52 9.07 0.10 -3.67
C GLU A 52 10.41 -0.45 -4.14
N GLU A 53 11.18 0.32 -4.91
CA GLU A 53 12.50 -0.10 -5.38
C GLU A 53 13.50 -0.16 -4.23
N GLY A 54 13.49 0.81 -3.32
CA GLY A 54 14.27 0.77 -2.08
C GLY A 54 13.94 -0.46 -1.23
N MET A 55 12.65 -0.78 -1.10
CA MET A 55 12.17 -1.93 -0.33
C MET A 55 12.42 -3.28 -1.02
N ARG A 56 12.88 -3.28 -2.28
CA ARG A 56 13.23 -4.50 -3.01
C ARG A 56 14.61 -5.02 -2.62
N LYS A 57 15.51 -4.14 -2.17
CA LYS A 57 16.80 -4.54 -1.62
C LYS A 57 16.64 -4.81 -0.13
N ALA A 58 16.77 -6.08 0.26
CA ALA A 58 16.68 -6.46 1.66
C ALA A 58 17.77 -5.75 2.49
N PRO A 59 17.47 -5.37 3.75
CA PRO A 59 18.46 -4.86 4.67
C PRO A 59 19.49 -5.94 5.02
N ASP A 60 20.72 -5.53 5.31
CA ASP A 60 21.84 -6.46 5.54
C ASP A 60 21.57 -7.44 6.69
N GLY A 61 20.87 -6.98 7.74
CA GLY A 61 20.47 -7.82 8.88
C GLY A 61 19.52 -8.98 8.56
N LEU A 62 18.93 -9.03 7.36
CA LEU A 62 18.09 -10.15 6.90
C LEU A 62 18.76 -11.04 5.87
N LEU A 63 19.98 -10.73 5.42
CA LEU A 63 20.60 -11.47 4.30
C LEU A 63 20.85 -12.94 4.63
N ASP A 64 21.34 -13.23 5.83
CA ASP A 64 21.63 -14.60 6.27
C ASP A 64 20.35 -15.44 6.38
N TYR A 65 19.30 -14.87 6.99
CA TYR A 65 17.96 -15.45 7.05
C TYR A 65 17.44 -15.81 5.66
N LEU A 66 17.51 -14.87 4.72
CA LEU A 66 17.02 -15.05 3.36
C LEU A 66 17.82 -16.09 2.58
N ALA A 67 19.13 -16.18 2.82
CA ALA A 67 19.99 -17.19 2.23
C ALA A 67 19.62 -18.59 2.73
N LEU A 68 19.38 -18.75 4.04
CA LEU A 68 18.94 -19.99 4.66
C LEU A 68 17.56 -20.43 4.14
N LEU A 69 16.60 -19.50 4.08
CA LEU A 69 15.27 -19.75 3.50
C LEU A 69 15.35 -20.24 2.06
N LYS A 70 16.12 -19.54 1.22
CA LYS A 70 16.29 -19.94 -0.19
C LYS A 70 16.90 -21.34 -0.31
N SER A 71 17.85 -21.67 0.57
CA SER A 71 18.43 -23.02 0.62
C SER A 71 17.39 -24.06 1.05
N ALA A 72 16.55 -23.75 2.05
CA ALA A 72 15.49 -24.64 2.52
C ALA A 72 14.45 -24.89 1.42
N ASP A 73 13.93 -23.84 0.78
CA ASP A 73 12.97 -23.93 -0.33
C ASP A 73 13.51 -24.80 -1.48
N ALA A 74 14.79 -24.60 -1.84
CA ALA A 74 15.43 -25.39 -2.89
C ALA A 74 15.56 -26.88 -2.52
N LEU A 75 15.83 -27.19 -1.24
CA LEU A 75 15.88 -28.56 -0.74
C LEU A 75 14.48 -29.19 -0.70
N THR A 76 13.44 -28.44 -0.33
CA THR A 76 12.05 -28.90 -0.37
C THR A 76 11.68 -29.37 -1.77
N GLY A 77 11.91 -28.55 -2.80
CA GLY A 77 11.62 -28.94 -4.18
C GLY A 77 12.44 -30.16 -4.66
N ARG A 78 13.65 -30.36 -4.12
CA ARG A 78 14.44 -31.58 -4.38
C ARG A 78 13.84 -32.80 -3.69
N ALA A 79 13.39 -32.67 -2.44
CA ALA A 79 12.75 -33.76 -1.68
C ALA A 79 11.46 -34.21 -2.37
N GLU A 80 10.61 -33.27 -2.76
CA GLU A 80 9.37 -33.52 -3.52
C GLU A 80 9.66 -34.25 -4.83
N LYS A 81 10.67 -33.79 -5.58
CA LYS A 81 11.09 -34.43 -6.83
C LYS A 81 11.58 -35.86 -6.62
N MET A 82 12.28 -36.15 -5.51
CA MET A 82 12.73 -37.51 -5.19
C MET A 82 11.55 -38.40 -4.80
N TYR A 83 10.59 -37.87 -4.04
CA TYR A 83 9.36 -38.55 -3.68
C TYR A 83 8.53 -38.91 -4.92
N ALA A 84 8.31 -37.95 -5.81
CA ALA A 84 7.57 -38.15 -7.07
C ALA A 84 8.21 -39.19 -7.99
N LYS A 85 9.52 -39.46 -7.83
CA LYS A 85 10.26 -40.50 -8.55
C LYS A 85 10.23 -41.87 -7.85
N GLY A 86 9.49 -42.01 -6.75
CA GLY A 86 9.41 -43.25 -5.96
C GLY A 86 10.59 -43.47 -5.00
N ASN A 87 11.49 -42.49 -4.82
CA ASN A 87 12.62 -42.61 -3.89
C ASN A 87 12.28 -42.01 -2.52
N SER A 88 11.39 -42.68 -1.80
CA SER A 88 10.88 -42.21 -0.50
C SER A 88 11.98 -42.12 0.56
N ALA A 89 12.92 -43.07 0.61
CA ALA A 89 13.99 -43.07 1.60
C ALA A 89 14.89 -41.82 1.47
N ARG A 90 15.29 -41.47 0.23
CA ARG A 90 16.09 -40.26 -0.01
C ARG A 90 15.29 -38.98 0.23
N SER A 91 14.00 -38.99 -0.10
CA SER A 91 13.10 -37.87 0.19
C SER A 91 13.03 -37.58 1.70
N VAL A 92 12.87 -38.62 2.53
CA VAL A 92 12.84 -38.46 4.00
C VAL A 92 14.14 -37.86 4.55
N VAL A 93 15.30 -38.29 4.05
CA VAL A 93 16.59 -37.70 4.44
C VAL A 93 16.66 -36.22 4.07
N LEU A 94 16.21 -35.85 2.87
CA LEU A 94 16.18 -34.46 2.43
C LEU A 94 15.19 -33.62 3.28
N TYR A 95 14.03 -34.15 3.65
CA TYR A 95 13.10 -33.43 4.52
C TYR A 95 13.65 -33.16 5.92
N ARG A 96 14.49 -34.05 6.48
CA ARG A 96 15.20 -33.76 7.73
C ARG A 96 16.18 -32.60 7.57
N GLU A 97 16.88 -32.54 6.44
CA GLU A 97 17.77 -31.43 6.12
C GLU A 97 16.99 -30.12 5.92
N VAL A 98 15.83 -30.17 5.25
CA VAL A 98 14.91 -29.04 5.11
C VAL A 98 14.50 -28.49 6.48
N GLN A 99 14.08 -29.35 7.40
CA GLN A 99 13.68 -28.94 8.75
C GLN A 99 14.82 -28.24 9.49
N ALA A 100 16.04 -28.80 9.47
CA ALA A 100 17.20 -28.19 10.09
C ALA A 100 17.56 -26.82 9.47
N LYS A 101 17.32 -26.63 8.17
CA LYS A 101 17.53 -25.34 7.51
C LYS A 101 16.48 -24.30 7.90
N TYR A 102 15.22 -24.69 8.02
CA TYR A 102 14.17 -23.80 8.52
C TYR A 102 14.40 -23.39 9.97
N GLU A 103 14.79 -24.34 10.82
CA GLU A 103 15.13 -24.06 12.21
C GLU A 103 16.24 -23.01 12.31
N ARG A 104 17.35 -23.22 11.61
CA ARG A 104 18.46 -22.26 11.59
C ARG A 104 18.06 -20.90 10.99
N ALA A 105 17.17 -20.89 10.01
CA ALA A 105 16.63 -19.65 9.47
C ALA A 105 15.84 -18.89 10.55
N TYR A 106 15.00 -19.59 11.32
CA TYR A 106 14.17 -18.97 12.35
C TYR A 106 15.01 -18.46 13.53
N GLU A 107 16.08 -19.18 13.89
CA GLU A 107 17.08 -18.70 14.86
C GLU A 107 17.74 -17.40 14.40
N ASN A 108 18.18 -17.34 13.14
CA ASN A 108 18.80 -16.13 12.59
C ASN A 108 17.80 -14.97 12.53
N LEU A 109 16.55 -15.22 12.14
CA LEU A 109 15.51 -14.21 12.16
C LEU A 109 15.24 -13.69 13.59
N ARG A 110 15.27 -14.58 14.59
CA ARG A 110 15.13 -14.21 15.99
C ARG A 110 16.22 -13.25 16.45
N GLU A 111 17.45 -13.60 16.17
CA GLU A 111 18.62 -12.78 16.51
C GLU A 111 18.57 -11.43 15.80
N ALA A 112 18.21 -11.42 14.51
CA ALA A 112 18.06 -10.19 13.74
C ALA A 112 16.97 -9.28 14.32
N LEU A 113 15.79 -9.82 14.63
CA LEU A 113 14.67 -9.04 15.19
C LEU A 113 14.89 -8.62 16.65
N SER A 114 15.64 -9.37 17.43
CA SER A 114 16.03 -8.93 18.79
C SER A 114 17.07 -7.82 18.76
N THR A 115 17.92 -7.80 17.73
CA THR A 115 18.92 -6.75 17.52
C THR A 115 18.29 -5.48 16.94
N ASP A 116 17.45 -5.63 15.92
CA ASP A 116 16.73 -4.54 15.27
C ASP A 116 15.29 -4.96 14.95
N SER A 117 14.37 -4.55 15.82
CA SER A 117 12.94 -4.83 15.67
C SER A 117 12.32 -4.12 14.47
N SER A 118 12.97 -3.07 13.93
CA SER A 118 12.48 -2.36 12.75
C SER A 118 12.52 -3.25 11.50
N LEU A 119 13.38 -4.28 11.46
CA LEU A 119 13.45 -5.26 10.37
C LEU A 119 12.12 -5.97 10.12
N ALA A 120 11.24 -6.06 11.13
CA ALA A 120 9.91 -6.65 10.99
C ALA A 120 9.07 -5.98 9.89
N MET A 121 9.27 -4.67 9.61
CA MET A 121 8.51 -3.96 8.57
C MET A 121 8.75 -4.52 7.15
N TRP A 122 9.90 -5.16 6.94
CA TRP A 122 10.32 -5.77 5.67
C TRP A 122 9.67 -7.11 5.41
N LEU A 123 9.16 -7.77 6.45
CA LEU A 123 8.51 -9.06 6.36
C LEU A 123 7.02 -8.90 6.03
N ASP A 124 6.46 -9.91 5.37
CA ASP A 124 5.08 -9.97 4.90
C ASP A 124 4.07 -10.27 6.02
N ARG A 125 4.55 -10.93 7.08
CA ARG A 125 3.80 -11.29 8.28
C ARG A 125 4.60 -10.98 9.54
N ASN A 126 3.90 -10.86 10.65
CA ASN A 126 4.53 -10.77 11.95
C ASN A 126 5.09 -12.14 12.33
N PHE A 127 6.21 -12.14 13.03
CA PHE A 127 6.81 -13.34 13.59
C PHE A 127 6.89 -13.19 15.10
N ASN A 128 6.14 -14.01 15.82
CA ASN A 128 6.15 -14.02 17.27
C ASN A 128 6.95 -15.24 17.76
N PHE A 129 7.77 -15.04 18.79
CA PHE A 129 8.62 -16.07 19.38
C PHE A 129 7.99 -16.70 20.63
N THR A 130 6.74 -16.39 20.95
CA THR A 130 6.03 -16.98 22.09
C THR A 130 5.55 -18.40 21.77
N SER A 131 5.58 -19.28 22.77
CA SER A 131 5.37 -20.73 22.61
C SER A 131 3.98 -21.13 22.08
N ASN A 132 2.97 -20.26 22.20
CA ASN A 132 1.60 -20.57 21.77
C ASN A 132 1.30 -20.17 20.32
N GLU A 133 2.19 -19.43 19.66
CA GLU A 133 2.00 -18.92 18.28
C GLU A 133 3.22 -19.24 17.40
N MET A 134 4.07 -20.18 17.83
CA MET A 134 5.30 -20.50 17.10
C MET A 134 4.92 -21.15 15.75
N PRO A 135 5.29 -20.53 14.62
CA PRO A 135 4.98 -21.07 13.30
C PRO A 135 5.72 -22.38 13.05
N ASP A 136 5.13 -23.25 12.23
CA ASP A 136 5.80 -24.49 11.84
C ASP A 136 7.07 -24.18 11.03
N LEU A 137 8.01 -25.13 11.04
CA LEU A 137 9.26 -25.06 10.28
C LEU A 137 9.04 -25.39 8.80
N THR A 138 8.10 -24.66 8.18
CA THR A 138 7.64 -24.91 6.82
C THR A 138 7.86 -23.70 5.92
N ALA A 139 7.78 -23.95 4.62
CA ALA A 139 7.87 -22.90 3.62
C ALA A 139 6.70 -21.90 3.70
N GLU A 140 5.53 -22.39 4.11
CA GLU A 140 4.28 -21.63 4.13
C GLU A 140 4.20 -20.67 5.29
N ASP A 141 4.79 -21.00 6.44
CA ASP A 141 4.75 -20.16 7.64
C ASP A 141 5.93 -19.19 7.74
N ALA A 142 7.05 -19.50 7.09
CA ALA A 142 8.24 -18.67 7.09
C ALA A 142 7.97 -17.24 6.57
N PRO A 143 8.25 -16.19 7.37
CA PRO A 143 8.16 -14.80 6.91
C PRO A 143 8.95 -14.54 5.63
N ARG A 144 8.32 -13.88 4.66
CA ARG A 144 8.96 -13.54 3.38
C ARG A 144 9.09 -12.04 3.26
N LEU A 145 10.01 -11.57 2.41
CA LEU A 145 10.08 -10.14 2.10
C LEU A 145 8.76 -9.65 1.48
N ARG A 146 8.18 -8.61 2.08
CA ARG A 146 6.94 -7.96 1.63
C ARG A 146 7.00 -7.54 0.17
N TYR A 147 8.11 -6.92 -0.25
CA TYR A 147 8.35 -6.49 -1.63
C TYR A 147 9.16 -7.52 -2.46
N GLY A 148 9.36 -8.72 -1.91
CA GLY A 148 10.01 -9.84 -2.59
C GLY A 148 9.10 -10.58 -3.58
N ARG A 149 9.70 -11.57 -4.24
CA ARG A 149 9.10 -12.40 -5.30
C ARG A 149 8.79 -13.85 -4.88
N SER A 150 8.86 -14.17 -3.59
CA SER A 150 8.57 -15.53 -3.12
C SER A 150 7.12 -15.93 -3.46
N LEU A 151 6.92 -17.20 -3.82
CA LEU A 151 5.60 -17.80 -4.01
C LEU A 151 4.88 -18.01 -2.68
N ASN A 152 5.63 -18.25 -1.60
CA ASN A 152 5.12 -18.50 -0.26
C ASN A 152 4.84 -17.21 0.53
N LYS A 153 4.79 -16.06 -0.16
CA LYS A 153 4.52 -14.77 0.45
C LYS A 153 3.04 -14.67 0.83
N GLN A 154 2.76 -14.37 2.09
CA GLN A 154 1.41 -14.16 2.62
C GLN A 154 1.00 -12.71 2.48
N GLY A 155 -0.29 -12.51 2.24
CA GLY A 155 -0.80 -11.24 1.78
C GLY A 155 -0.31 -10.99 0.36
N GLY A 156 -1.23 -10.72 -0.55
CA GLY A 156 -0.84 -10.13 -1.82
C GLY A 156 -0.04 -8.84 -1.57
N ASN A 157 0.34 -8.19 -2.64
CA ASN A 157 0.79 -6.80 -2.60
C ASN A 157 -0.37 -5.84 -2.18
N SER A 158 -1.21 -6.20 -1.19
CA SER A 158 -2.39 -5.46 -0.74
C SER A 158 -2.04 -4.10 -0.14
N LYS A 159 -0.80 -3.92 0.33
CA LYS A 159 -0.23 -2.62 0.69
C LYS A 159 0.58 -1.94 -0.43
N LYS A 160 0.72 -2.55 -1.61
CA LYS A 160 1.26 -1.82 -2.76
C LYS A 160 0.16 -0.89 -3.25
N MET A 161 0.42 0.39 -3.09
CA MET A 161 -0.42 1.43 -3.65
C MET A 161 -0.55 1.21 -5.15
N LYS A 162 -1.75 0.86 -5.63
CA LYS A 162 -1.97 0.77 -7.07
C LYS A 162 -2.08 2.19 -7.59
N ILE A 163 -1.52 2.45 -8.77
CA ILE A 163 -1.75 3.72 -9.48
C ILE A 163 -3.24 4.03 -9.63
N LYS A 164 -4.07 2.98 -9.72
CA LYS A 164 -5.52 3.10 -9.78
C LYS A 164 -6.10 3.76 -8.52
N ASP A 165 -5.63 3.32 -7.35
CA ASP A 165 -6.12 3.78 -6.06
C ASP A 165 -5.65 5.21 -5.80
N LEU A 166 -4.39 5.54 -6.14
CA LEU A 166 -3.88 6.91 -6.06
C LEU A 166 -4.72 7.88 -6.90
N LYS A 167 -5.00 7.52 -8.16
CA LYS A 167 -5.88 8.33 -9.03
C LYS A 167 -7.27 8.52 -8.43
N LEU A 168 -7.84 7.47 -7.82
CA LEU A 168 -9.15 7.54 -7.20
C LEU A 168 -9.13 8.54 -6.03
N THR A 169 -8.16 8.40 -5.12
CA THR A 169 -8.00 9.31 -3.98
C THR A 169 -7.83 10.76 -4.42
N THR A 170 -6.96 11.04 -5.40
CA THR A 170 -6.76 12.40 -5.94
C THR A 170 -8.04 13.01 -6.52
N LEU A 171 -8.87 12.21 -7.21
CA LEU A 171 -10.14 12.68 -7.76
C LEU A 171 -11.18 12.94 -6.66
N GLU A 172 -11.25 12.08 -5.65
CA GLU A 172 -12.17 12.21 -4.51
C GLU A 172 -11.80 13.43 -3.65
N ASP A 173 -10.51 13.65 -3.38
CA ASP A 173 -10.00 14.80 -2.63
C ASP A 173 -10.36 16.11 -3.36
N LYS A 174 -10.10 16.19 -4.66
CA LYS A 174 -10.47 17.37 -5.47
C LYS A 174 -11.97 17.64 -5.43
N LEU A 175 -12.79 16.59 -5.51
CA LEU A 175 -14.23 16.73 -5.45
C LEU A 175 -14.67 17.26 -4.07
N ALA A 176 -14.07 16.75 -2.99
CA ALA A 176 -14.35 17.18 -1.62
C ALA A 176 -13.97 18.65 -1.40
N ASP A 177 -12.81 19.10 -1.90
CA ASP A 177 -12.38 20.50 -1.77
C ASP A 177 -13.29 21.46 -2.55
N LEU A 178 -13.72 21.06 -3.74
CA LEU A 178 -14.72 21.82 -4.51
C LEU A 178 -16.11 21.82 -3.84
N MET A 179 -16.43 20.85 -2.98
CA MET A 179 -17.66 20.85 -2.19
C MET A 179 -17.55 21.77 -0.97
N LYS A 180 -16.42 21.75 -0.25
CA LYS A 180 -16.17 22.60 0.94
C LYS A 180 -16.22 24.09 0.59
N THR A 181 -15.62 24.49 -0.53
CA THR A 181 -15.59 25.89 -1.01
C THR A 181 -16.98 26.50 -1.26
N LYS A 182 -18.02 25.69 -1.54
CA LYS A 182 -19.41 26.20 -1.67
C LYS A 182 -20.10 26.50 -0.33
N HIS A 183 -19.66 25.91 0.77
CA HIS A 183 -20.27 26.13 2.09
C HIS A 183 -19.80 27.45 2.71
N GLN A 184 -18.51 27.78 2.60
CA GLN A 184 -17.96 29.05 3.11
C GLN A 184 -18.52 30.28 2.37
N GLY A 185 -18.70 30.20 1.05
CA GLY A 185 -19.27 31.30 0.27
C GLY A 185 -20.76 31.59 0.53
N LYS A 186 -21.53 30.61 1.06
CA LYS A 186 -22.92 30.84 1.47
C LYS A 186 -23.03 31.52 2.83
N GLU A 187 -22.12 31.20 3.76
CA GLU A 187 -22.06 31.84 5.08
C GLU A 187 -21.61 33.30 4.99
N GLU A 188 -20.64 33.61 4.14
CA GLU A 188 -20.22 34.99 3.87
C GLU A 188 -21.31 35.83 3.19
N GLN A 189 -22.02 35.27 2.21
CA GLN A 189 -23.12 36.00 1.55
C GLN A 189 -24.34 36.21 2.46
N ALA A 190 -24.64 35.27 3.37
CA ALA A 190 -25.67 35.45 4.39
C ALA A 190 -25.28 36.52 5.44
N SER A 191 -24.00 36.58 5.81
CA SER A 191 -23.43 37.61 6.70
C SER A 191 -23.44 39.01 6.06
N ILE A 192 -23.10 39.12 4.78
CA ILE A 192 -23.14 40.41 4.04
C ILE A 192 -24.60 40.87 3.83
N GLY A 193 -25.50 39.94 3.49
CA GLY A 193 -26.92 40.25 3.31
C GLY A 193 -27.60 40.73 4.59
N THR A 194 -27.28 40.15 5.75
CA THR A 194 -27.80 40.60 7.05
C THR A 194 -27.24 41.95 7.48
N LYS A 195 -25.95 42.23 7.22
CA LYS A 195 -25.34 43.55 7.47
C LYS A 195 -25.97 44.67 6.63
N ASN A 196 -26.22 44.43 5.34
CA ASN A 196 -26.88 45.40 4.45
C ASN A 196 -28.33 45.70 4.89
N ILE A 197 -29.08 44.70 5.33
CA ILE A 197 -30.45 44.91 5.83
C ILE A 197 -30.46 45.74 7.13
N PHE A 198 -29.51 45.48 8.04
CA PHE A 198 -29.39 46.24 9.28
C PHE A 198 -29.03 47.72 9.02
N GLU A 199 -28.14 47.98 8.06
CA GLU A 199 -27.76 49.35 7.68
C GLU A 199 -28.93 50.11 7.04
N ILE A 200 -29.71 49.46 6.17
CA ILE A 200 -30.91 50.05 5.54
C ILE A 200 -31.98 50.38 6.61
N LEU A 201 -32.25 49.45 7.53
CA LEU A 201 -33.22 49.66 8.61
C LEU A 201 -32.79 50.73 9.63
N SER A 202 -31.48 50.93 9.81
CA SER A 202 -30.96 51.99 10.68
C SER A 202 -31.06 53.39 10.06
N ARG A 203 -30.99 53.52 8.72
CA ARG A 203 -31.19 54.80 8.02
C ARG A 203 -32.66 55.24 7.93
N SER A 204 -33.61 54.31 7.90
CA SER A 204 -35.05 54.63 7.82
C SER A 204 -35.71 54.99 9.16
N ARG A 205 -34.94 55.11 10.25
CA ARG A 205 -35.45 55.49 11.58
C ARG A 205 -35.15 56.94 11.97
N ASP A 206 -34.37 57.64 11.17
CA ASP A 206 -33.89 59.01 11.44
C ASP A 206 -34.53 60.08 10.53
N ASP A 207 -35.51 59.72 9.69
CA ASP A 207 -36.41 60.63 8.93
C ASP A 207 -37.86 60.51 9.44
#